data_AF-A0AAV7BFV4-F1
#
_entry.id   AF-A0AAV7BFV4-F1
#
_cell.length_a   1.000
_cell.length_b   1.000
_cell.length_c   1.000
_cell.angle_alpha   90.00
_cell.angle_beta   90.00
_cell.angle_gamma   90.00
#
_symmetry.space_group_name_H-M   'P 1'
#
loop_
_entity.id
_entity.type
_entity.pdbx_description
1 polymer ?
#
loop_
_entity_poly.entity_id
_entity_poly.type
_entity_poly.pdbx_seq_one_letter_code
_entity_poly.pdbx_strand_id
1 'polypeptide(L)'
;MELAAGVEQWEPLEEAGGGISRGSPGDSGHVSQSQSVCSGASVGLLNDEDPACTQSCDDLLRSTAAQLSTYLLPAQQSSEMENLDKNLEDLLVRVDEFVGMLDMIRNDTSQVVNEKVPQIYSKAAEMRKLYQKIDLLEAFVKTVGSNVAQMEEQVTQAETNLGTFPNPLKKIFQNFSSSPLFSPSKAASPRTQPTRYEPPTVFRTEDYFPST
;
A
#
# COMPACT_ATOMS: atom_id res chain seq x y z
N MET A 1 -11.80 11.19 -27.81
CA MET A 1 -12.30 9.87 -27.36
C MET A 1 -11.09 8.97 -27.35
N GLU A 2 -10.58 8.44 -26.25
CA GLU A 2 -11.07 8.27 -24.89
C GLU A 2 -9.80 7.95 -24.07
N LEU A 3 -9.53 8.72 -23.01
CA LEU A 3 -8.43 8.43 -22.08
C LEU A 3 -9.00 7.58 -20.95
N ALA A 4 -8.70 6.28 -20.97
CA ALA A 4 -9.02 5.39 -19.85
C ALA A 4 -8.03 5.66 -18.71
N ALA A 5 -8.45 6.47 -17.76
CA ALA A 5 -7.80 6.64 -16.47
C ALA A 5 -8.10 5.41 -15.59
N GLY A 6 -7.14 4.50 -15.46
CA GLY A 6 -7.18 3.42 -14.49
C GLY A 6 -6.85 3.95 -13.09
N VAL A 7 -7.88 4.33 -12.34
CA VAL A 7 -7.82 4.51 -10.89
C VAL A 7 -7.82 3.12 -10.26
N GLU A 8 -6.66 2.60 -9.88
CA GLU A 8 -6.58 1.43 -9.01
C GLU A 8 -6.77 1.87 -7.57
N GLN A 9 -8.03 1.78 -7.16
CA GLN A 9 -8.53 1.98 -5.81
C GLN A 9 -8.25 0.70 -5.00
N TRP A 10 -7.42 0.82 -3.96
CA TRP A 10 -7.15 -0.27 -3.04
C TRP A 10 -8.34 -0.44 -2.09
N GLU A 11 -9.14 -1.48 -2.31
CA GLU A 11 -10.23 -1.90 -1.43
C GLU A 11 -9.69 -2.81 -0.30
N PRO A 12 -9.97 -2.53 0.98
CA PRO A 12 -9.70 -3.46 2.07
C PRO A 12 -10.72 -4.60 2.04
N LEU A 13 -10.25 -5.84 1.94
CA LEU A 13 -11.12 -7.01 2.06
C LEU A 13 -11.62 -7.11 3.51
N GLU A 14 -12.92 -6.90 3.69
CA GLU A 14 -13.63 -7.02 4.96
C GLU A 14 -13.46 -8.43 5.58
N GLU A 15 -13.18 -8.43 6.89
CA GLU A 15 -13.24 -9.61 7.74
C GLU A 15 -14.68 -10.13 7.79
N ALA A 16 -14.89 -11.32 7.25
CA ALA A 16 -16.16 -12.04 7.40
C ALA A 16 -16.27 -12.60 8.83
N GLY A 17 -17.01 -11.86 9.67
CA GLY A 17 -17.50 -12.33 10.96
C GLY A 17 -18.38 -13.57 10.79
N GLY A 18 -17.81 -14.74 11.09
CA GLY A 18 -18.51 -16.01 11.19
C GLY A 18 -19.20 -16.15 12.55
N GLY A 19 -20.42 -15.64 12.66
CA GLY A 19 -21.29 -15.87 13.80
C GLY A 19 -22.06 -17.20 13.71
N ILE A 20 -22.10 -17.87 14.87
CA ILE A 20 -23.24 -18.62 15.44
C ILE A 20 -23.26 -20.16 15.31
N SER A 21 -23.34 -20.73 16.52
CA SER A 21 -23.95 -22.00 16.95
C SER A 21 -23.36 -23.31 16.46
N ARG A 22 -22.71 -24.01 17.39
CA ARG A 22 -22.88 -25.45 17.48
C ARG A 22 -22.93 -25.89 18.93
N GLY A 23 -24.04 -26.55 19.26
CA GLY A 23 -24.55 -26.73 20.60
C GLY A 23 -23.60 -27.42 21.57
N SER A 24 -23.72 -27.01 22.84
CA SER A 24 -23.30 -27.81 23.98
C SER A 24 -23.90 -29.20 23.86
N PRO A 25 -23.09 -30.27 23.83
CA PRO A 25 -23.58 -31.58 24.22
C PRO A 25 -23.86 -31.46 25.71
N GLY A 26 -25.13 -31.58 26.09
CA GLY A 26 -25.51 -31.82 27.46
C GLY A 26 -24.82 -33.10 27.93
N ASP A 27 -23.74 -32.95 28.69
CA ASP A 27 -23.14 -34.04 29.42
C ASP A 27 -24.07 -34.36 30.59
N SER A 28 -24.98 -35.30 30.33
CA SER A 28 -25.81 -35.96 31.30
C SER A 28 -24.94 -36.47 32.44
N GLY A 29 -24.97 -35.75 33.55
CA GLY A 29 -24.25 -36.07 34.78
C GLY A 29 -24.48 -37.52 35.20
N HIS A 30 -23.57 -38.39 34.81
CA HIS A 30 -23.43 -39.71 35.38
C HIS A 30 -22.58 -39.56 36.64
N VAL A 31 -23.23 -39.10 37.72
CA VAL A 31 -22.68 -39.28 39.06
C VAL A 31 -22.62 -40.78 39.31
N SER A 32 -21.42 -41.36 39.20
CA SER A 32 -21.17 -42.69 39.76
C SER A 32 -21.46 -42.62 41.25
N GLN A 33 -22.65 -43.08 41.64
CA GLN A 33 -22.93 -43.41 43.02
C GLN A 33 -22.14 -44.67 43.35
N SER A 34 -20.89 -44.47 43.76
CA SER A 34 -20.18 -45.47 44.54
C SER A 34 -21.01 -45.71 45.80
N GLN A 35 -21.74 -46.81 45.85
CA GLN A 35 -22.25 -47.32 47.11
C GLN A 35 -21.03 -47.73 47.93
N SER A 36 -20.52 -46.81 48.73
CA SER A 36 -19.68 -47.19 49.85
C SER A 36 -20.61 -47.90 50.82
N VAL A 37 -20.48 -49.22 50.85
CA VAL A 37 -20.85 -49.96 52.06
C VAL A 37 -19.80 -49.53 53.08
N CYS A 38 -20.03 -48.38 53.71
CA CYS A 38 -19.39 -48.04 54.96
C CYS A 38 -19.85 -49.12 55.93
N SER A 39 -19.03 -50.16 56.07
CA SER A 39 -19.05 -51.00 57.26
C SER A 39 -18.71 -50.09 58.43
N GLY A 40 -19.74 -49.38 58.92
CA GLY A 40 -19.81 -48.90 60.28
C GLY A 40 -19.91 -50.12 61.18
N ALA A 41 -18.79 -50.81 61.36
CA ALA A 41 -18.62 -51.83 62.36
C ALA A 41 -17.72 -51.24 63.46
N SER A 42 -18.39 -50.63 64.43
CA SER A 42 -17.97 -50.51 65.83
C SER A 42 -16.52 -50.11 66.12
N VAL A 43 -16.25 -48.80 66.08
CA VAL A 43 -15.32 -48.21 67.06
C VAL A 43 -16.10 -48.03 68.35
N GLY A 44 -16.15 -49.09 69.15
CA GLY A 44 -16.82 -49.03 70.44
C GLY A 44 -17.53 -50.32 70.76
N LEU A 45 -16.77 -51.35 71.14
CA LEU A 45 -17.13 -52.22 72.24
C LEU A 45 -15.83 -52.82 72.77
N LEU A 46 -15.40 -52.31 73.93
CA LEU A 46 -14.44 -52.98 74.77
C LEU A 46 -15.06 -54.33 75.21
N ASN A 47 -14.22 -55.35 75.17
CA ASN A 47 -14.30 -56.64 75.84
C ASN A 47 -14.80 -57.82 75.00
N ASP A 48 -13.92 -58.82 74.96
CA ASP A 48 -14.04 -60.16 74.36
C ASP A 48 -13.98 -60.23 72.83
N GLU A 49 -12.78 -60.00 72.27
CA GLU A 49 -12.50 -60.22 70.85
C GLU A 49 -11.47 -61.34 70.63
N ASP A 50 -11.85 -62.29 69.78
CA ASP A 50 -11.02 -63.37 69.28
C ASP A 50 -9.82 -62.77 68.52
N PRO A 51 -8.57 -62.98 68.96
CA PRO A 51 -7.39 -62.28 68.43
C PRO A 51 -7.11 -62.58 66.94
N ALA A 52 -7.73 -63.62 66.39
CA ALA A 52 -7.57 -64.01 65.00
C ALA A 52 -8.34 -63.12 64.01
N CYS A 53 -9.52 -62.61 64.40
CA CYS A 53 -10.38 -61.84 63.50
C CYS A 53 -9.94 -60.38 63.36
N THR A 54 -9.47 -59.76 64.45
CA THR A 54 -8.94 -58.39 64.44
C THR A 54 -7.63 -58.30 63.64
N GLN A 55 -6.78 -59.32 63.73
CA GLN A 55 -5.52 -59.42 62.98
C GLN A 55 -5.74 -59.46 61.46
N SER A 56 -6.75 -60.19 60.99
CA SER A 56 -7.09 -60.26 59.55
C SER A 56 -7.61 -58.92 58.99
N CYS A 57 -8.33 -58.13 59.77
CA CYS A 57 -8.84 -56.82 59.36
C CYS A 57 -7.72 -55.78 59.32
N ASP A 58 -6.83 -55.79 60.32
CA ASP A 58 -5.65 -54.93 60.36
C ASP A 58 -4.67 -55.22 59.22
N ASP A 59 -4.51 -56.50 58.85
CA ASP A 59 -3.65 -56.89 57.73
C ASP A 59 -4.23 -56.46 56.38
N LEU A 60 -5.56 -56.49 56.21
CA LEU A 60 -6.24 -55.94 55.04
C LEU A 60 -6.12 -54.41 54.99
N LEU A 61 -6.29 -53.72 56.12
CA LEU A 61 -6.10 -52.27 56.21
C LEU A 61 -4.65 -51.88 55.89
N ARG A 62 -3.66 -52.63 56.39
CA ARG A 62 -2.25 -52.41 56.07
C ARG A 62 -1.92 -52.68 54.60
N SER A 63 -2.49 -53.74 54.03
CA SER A 63 -2.31 -54.06 52.60
C SER A 63 -2.91 -52.98 51.70
N THR A 64 -4.14 -52.53 52.00
CA THR A 64 -4.81 -51.46 51.25
C THR A 64 -4.11 -50.11 51.45
N ALA A 65 -3.70 -49.76 52.67
CA ALA A 65 -2.92 -48.57 52.95
C ALA A 65 -1.56 -48.60 52.25
N ALA A 66 -0.89 -49.76 52.20
CA ALA A 66 0.36 -49.92 51.46
C ALA A 66 0.16 -49.70 49.95
N GLN A 67 -0.89 -50.29 49.35
CA GLN A 67 -1.24 -50.10 47.95
C GLN A 67 -1.57 -48.64 47.61
N LEU A 68 -2.35 -47.96 48.45
CA LEU A 68 -2.66 -46.54 48.28
C LEU A 68 -1.43 -45.66 48.51
N SER A 69 -0.57 -46.00 49.47
CA SER A 69 0.67 -45.26 49.72
C SER A 69 1.62 -45.33 48.52
N THR A 70 1.63 -46.42 47.76
CA THR A 70 2.41 -46.54 46.52
C THR A 70 2.00 -45.50 45.47
N TYR A 71 0.71 -45.19 45.36
CA TYR A 71 0.21 -44.18 44.43
C TYR A 71 0.56 -42.73 44.85
N LEU A 72 0.62 -42.50 46.17
CA LEU A 72 1.03 -41.23 46.77
C LEU A 72 2.56 -41.10 46.88
N LEU A 73 3.31 -42.18 46.65
CA LEU A 73 4.75 -42.19 46.82
C LEU A 73 5.40 -41.42 45.64
N PRO A 74 6.29 -40.46 45.95
CA PRO A 74 6.90 -39.58 44.95
C PRO A 74 7.60 -40.29 43.79
N ALA A 75 8.04 -41.54 43.99
CA ALA A 75 8.81 -42.30 43.01
C ALA A 75 8.05 -42.60 41.70
N GLN A 76 6.72 -42.64 41.73
CA GLN A 76 5.90 -42.95 40.54
C GLN A 76 5.37 -41.67 39.85
N GLN A 77 5.14 -40.59 40.61
CA GLN A 77 4.71 -39.28 40.09
C GLN A 77 5.87 -38.37 39.67
N SER A 78 7.10 -38.62 40.14
CA SER A 78 8.24 -37.74 39.90
C SER A 78 8.55 -37.55 38.40
N SER A 79 8.41 -38.59 37.59
CA SER A 79 8.67 -38.51 36.15
C SER A 79 7.58 -37.73 35.40
N GLU A 80 6.31 -37.85 35.80
CA GLU A 80 5.21 -37.11 35.18
C GLU A 80 5.26 -35.63 35.58
N MET A 81 5.57 -35.36 36.85
CA MET A 81 5.83 -34.02 37.38
C MET A 81 7.01 -33.35 36.69
N GLU A 82 8.13 -34.06 36.52
CA GLU A 82 9.31 -33.53 35.82
C GLU A 82 9.03 -33.24 34.34
N ASN A 83 8.19 -34.05 33.69
CA ASN A 83 7.76 -33.79 32.32
C ASN A 83 6.84 -32.56 32.26
N LEU A 84 5.93 -32.40 33.21
CA LEU A 84 5.09 -31.20 33.30
C LEU A 84 5.94 -29.94 33.51
N ASP A 85 6.90 -29.99 34.42
CA ASP A 85 7.83 -28.88 34.68
C ASP A 85 8.61 -28.51 33.42
N LYS A 86 9.17 -29.50 32.70
CA LYS A 86 9.84 -29.25 31.40
C LYS A 86 8.90 -28.62 30.37
N ASN A 87 7.68 -29.11 30.24
CA ASN A 87 6.70 -28.54 29.32
C ASN A 87 6.29 -27.11 29.69
N LEU A 88 6.22 -26.80 31.00
CA LEU A 88 5.95 -25.47 31.50
C LEU A 88 7.11 -24.53 31.18
N GLU A 89 8.35 -24.93 31.45
CA GLU A 89 9.54 -24.15 31.10
C GLU A 89 9.61 -23.91 29.58
N ASP A 90 9.39 -24.93 28.76
CA ASP A 90 9.33 -24.79 27.30
C ASP A 90 8.19 -23.86 26.84
N LEU A 91 7.07 -23.82 27.55
CA LEU A 91 5.98 -22.88 27.26
C LEU A 91 6.36 -21.45 27.68
N LEU A 92 6.99 -21.26 28.83
CA LEU A 92 7.45 -19.96 29.30
C LEU A 92 8.50 -19.36 28.34
N VAL A 93 9.46 -20.17 27.90
CA VAL A 93 10.44 -19.76 26.87
C VAL A 93 9.73 -19.33 25.58
N ARG A 94 8.76 -20.11 25.10
CA ARG A 94 7.99 -19.74 23.90
C ARG A 94 7.20 -18.44 24.10
N VAL A 95 6.63 -18.21 25.28
CA VAL A 95 5.94 -16.95 25.58
C VAL A 95 6.90 -15.76 25.52
N ASP A 96 8.11 -15.89 26.07
CA ASP A 96 9.13 -14.83 25.99
C ASP A 96 9.56 -14.57 24.53
N GLU A 97 9.69 -15.62 23.71
CA GLU A 97 9.93 -15.49 22.27
C GLU A 97 8.77 -14.77 21.56
N PHE A 98 7.50 -15.09 21.90
CA PHE A 98 6.34 -14.39 21.36
C PHE A 98 6.33 -12.91 21.73
N VAL A 99 6.69 -12.55 22.95
CA VAL A 99 6.83 -11.15 23.37
C VAL A 99 7.92 -10.47 22.53
N GLY A 100 9.07 -11.12 22.33
CA GLY A 100 10.13 -10.61 21.45
C GLY A 100 9.66 -10.38 20.01
N MET A 101 8.88 -11.31 19.44
CA MET A 101 8.30 -11.13 18.11
C MET A 101 7.28 -9.99 18.05
N LEU A 102 6.45 -9.81 19.08
CA LEU A 102 5.50 -8.70 19.15
C LEU A 102 6.20 -7.34 19.21
N ASP A 103 7.28 -7.25 19.97
CA ASP A 103 8.07 -6.02 20.06
C ASP A 103 8.73 -5.68 18.71
N MET A 104 9.24 -6.69 17.99
CA MET A 104 9.75 -6.50 16.63
C MET A 104 8.66 -5.99 15.69
N ILE A 105 7.50 -6.66 15.65
CA ILE A 105 6.37 -6.25 14.80
C ILE A 105 5.92 -4.83 15.13
N ARG A 106 5.83 -4.49 16.42
CA ARG A 106 5.44 -3.15 16.86
C ARG A 106 6.44 -2.09 16.43
N ASN A 107 7.74 -2.37 16.56
CA ASN A 107 8.80 -1.47 16.13
C ASN A 107 8.79 -1.28 14.60
N ASP A 108 8.67 -2.37 13.84
CA ASP A 108 8.63 -2.35 12.38
C ASP A 108 7.39 -1.59 11.88
N THR A 109 6.23 -1.83 12.49
CA THR A 109 4.99 -1.10 12.19
C THR A 109 5.17 0.39 12.47
N SER A 110 5.75 0.74 13.62
CA SER A 110 6.05 2.12 13.98
C SER A 110 6.99 2.76 12.94
N GLN A 111 8.04 2.05 12.51
CA GLN A 111 8.98 2.56 11.52
C GLN A 111 8.29 2.77 10.15
N VAL A 112 7.50 1.80 9.69
CA VAL A 112 6.79 1.91 8.40
C VAL A 112 5.83 3.08 8.41
N VAL A 113 5.00 3.20 9.45
CA VAL A 113 3.95 4.22 9.53
C VAL A 113 4.52 5.61 9.77
N ASN A 114 5.49 5.75 10.68
CA ASN A 114 6.00 7.06 11.10
C ASN A 114 7.14 7.58 10.22
N GLU A 115 7.89 6.71 9.55
CA GLU A 115 9.04 7.12 8.74
C GLU A 115 8.85 6.81 7.26
N LYS A 116 8.61 5.53 6.91
CA LYS A 116 8.68 5.08 5.51
C LYS A 116 7.52 5.61 4.67
N VAL A 117 6.29 5.55 5.17
CA VAL A 117 5.10 6.05 4.46
C VAL A 117 5.19 7.56 4.21
N PRO A 118 5.52 8.42 5.20
CA PRO A 118 5.73 9.85 4.96
C PRO A 118 6.86 10.13 3.96
N GLN A 119 7.96 9.36 4.01
CA GLN A 119 9.05 9.49 3.03
C GLN A 119 8.59 9.18 1.60
N ILE A 120 7.80 8.11 1.42
CA ILE A 120 7.21 7.77 0.11
C ILE A 120 6.32 8.91 -0.38
N TYR A 121 5.46 9.46 0.49
CA TYR A 121 4.59 10.57 0.11
C TYR A 121 5.38 11.82 -0.30
N SER A 122 6.44 12.16 0.44
CA SER A 122 7.34 13.26 0.11
C SER A 122 8.00 13.05 -1.25
N LYS A 123 8.51 11.84 -1.51
CA LYS A 123 9.12 11.49 -2.80
C LYS A 123 8.11 11.51 -3.96
N ALA A 124 6.89 11.03 -3.74
CA ALA A 124 5.81 11.15 -4.72
C ALA A 124 5.47 12.62 -5.01
N ALA A 125 5.52 13.50 -4.01
CA ALA A 125 5.33 14.94 -4.21
C ALA A 125 6.47 15.60 -5.00
N GLU A 126 7.72 15.20 -4.76
CA GLU A 126 8.86 15.61 -5.60
C GLU A 126 8.68 15.15 -7.05
N MET A 127 8.23 13.92 -7.27
CA MET A 127 7.95 13.39 -8.62
C MET A 127 6.86 14.18 -9.34
N ARG A 128 5.78 14.59 -8.66
CA ARG A 128 4.75 15.45 -9.27
C ARG A 128 5.32 16.78 -9.78
N LYS A 129 6.25 17.38 -9.04
CA LYS A 129 6.93 18.62 -9.48
C LYS A 129 7.77 18.37 -10.74
N LEU A 130 8.41 17.21 -10.84
CA LEU A 130 9.17 16.84 -12.03
C LEU A 130 8.23 16.65 -13.23
N TYR A 131 7.10 15.97 -13.07
CA TYR A 131 6.11 15.82 -14.14
C TYR A 131 5.58 17.17 -14.62
N GLN A 132 5.27 18.10 -13.72
CA GLN A 132 4.89 19.47 -14.11
C GLN A 132 5.96 20.17 -14.94
N LYS A 133 7.25 19.99 -14.63
CA LYS A 133 8.34 20.54 -15.45
C LYS A 133 8.41 19.90 -16.83
N ILE A 134 8.12 18.60 -16.94
CA ILE A 134 8.05 17.89 -18.21
C ILE A 134 6.87 18.42 -19.05
N ASP A 135 5.69 18.60 -18.45
CA ASP A 135 4.51 19.13 -19.12
C ASP A 135 4.75 20.56 -19.64
N LEU A 136 5.40 21.40 -18.84
CA LEU A 136 5.80 22.77 -19.25
C LEU A 136 6.79 22.74 -20.42
N LEU A 137 7.74 21.80 -20.42
CA LEU A 137 8.69 21.62 -21.52
C LEU A 137 7.99 21.17 -22.80
N GLU A 138 7.04 20.26 -22.71
CA GLU A 138 6.24 19.83 -23.86
C GLU A 138 5.45 20.99 -24.47
N ALA A 139 4.77 21.76 -23.62
CA ALA A 139 4.01 22.95 -24.05
C ALA A 139 4.92 24.00 -24.71
N PHE A 140 6.10 24.22 -24.14
CA PHE A 140 7.11 25.11 -24.70
C PHE A 140 7.54 24.65 -26.09
N VAL A 141 7.98 23.39 -26.24
CA VAL A 141 8.43 22.83 -27.53
C VAL A 141 7.33 22.92 -28.60
N LYS A 142 6.07 22.66 -28.23
CA LYS A 142 4.93 22.79 -29.14
C LYS A 142 4.74 24.22 -29.64
N THR A 143 4.91 25.20 -28.76
CA THR A 143 4.82 26.62 -29.11
C THR A 143 5.98 27.05 -30.00
N VAL A 144 7.20 26.62 -29.70
CA VAL A 144 8.37 26.86 -30.56
C VAL A 144 8.12 26.28 -31.96
N GLY A 145 7.66 25.04 -32.04
CA GLY A 145 7.36 24.38 -33.31
C GLY A 145 6.31 25.14 -34.14
N SER A 146 5.26 25.64 -33.49
CA SER A 146 4.21 26.43 -34.15
C SER A 146 4.75 27.77 -34.69
N ASN A 147 5.59 28.45 -33.91
CA ASN A 147 6.21 29.71 -34.33
C ASN A 147 7.20 29.53 -35.50
N VAL A 148 7.97 28.42 -35.51
CA VAL A 148 8.86 28.09 -36.63
C VAL A 148 8.07 27.78 -37.89
N ALA A 149 6.99 26.99 -37.78
CA ALA A 149 6.12 26.70 -38.92
C ALA A 149 5.49 27.96 -39.52
N GLN A 150 5.02 28.88 -38.66
CA GLN A 150 4.49 30.17 -39.12
C GLN A 150 5.56 31.01 -39.82
N MET A 151 6.79 31.02 -39.30
CA MET A 151 7.91 31.72 -39.92
C MET A 151 8.27 31.14 -41.29
N GLU A 152 8.32 29.81 -41.42
CA GLU A 152 8.57 29.11 -42.66
C GLU A 152 7.50 29.42 -43.73
N GLU A 153 6.23 29.47 -43.33
CA GLU A 153 5.13 29.86 -44.22
C GLU A 153 5.26 31.31 -44.70
N GLN A 154 5.60 32.24 -43.79
CA GLN A 154 5.84 33.64 -44.17
C GLN A 154 7.03 33.80 -45.12
N VAL A 155 8.12 33.07 -44.92
CA VAL A 155 9.29 33.08 -45.81
C VAL A 155 8.89 32.53 -47.19
N THR A 156 8.18 31.39 -47.23
CA THR A 156 7.67 30.80 -48.47
C THR A 156 6.75 31.78 -49.22
N GLN A 157 5.88 32.50 -48.51
CA GLN A 157 5.02 33.52 -49.09
C GLN A 157 5.83 34.73 -49.60
N ALA A 158 6.87 35.16 -48.90
CA ALA A 158 7.75 36.23 -49.37
C ALA A 158 8.52 35.82 -50.63
N GLU A 159 9.07 34.61 -50.66
CA GLU A 159 9.82 34.06 -51.80
C GLU A 159 8.96 33.89 -53.03
N THR A 160 7.71 33.41 -52.88
CA THR A 160 6.77 33.31 -54.00
C THR A 160 6.39 34.68 -54.57
N ASN A 161 6.16 35.68 -53.70
CA ASN A 161 5.88 37.06 -54.11
C ASN A 161 7.08 37.74 -54.77
N LEU A 162 8.31 37.42 -54.35
CA LEU A 162 9.54 38.01 -54.90
C LEU A 162 10.02 37.30 -56.18
N GLY A 163 9.91 35.97 -56.22
CA GLY A 163 10.23 35.13 -57.38
C GLY A 163 9.24 35.30 -58.53
N THR A 164 8.00 35.66 -58.21
CA THR A 164 7.05 36.23 -59.17
C THR A 164 7.41 37.68 -59.41
N PHE A 165 8.50 37.94 -60.15
CA PHE A 165 8.84 39.30 -60.60
C PHE A 165 7.57 39.95 -61.14
N PRO A 166 7.15 41.12 -60.62
CA PRO A 166 5.91 41.72 -61.04
C PRO A 166 6.00 41.97 -62.55
N ASN A 167 5.19 41.24 -63.32
CA ASN A 167 5.01 41.42 -64.75
C ASN A 167 4.79 42.92 -65.14
N PRO A 168 4.21 43.78 -64.28
CA PRO A 168 4.21 45.23 -64.46
C PRO A 168 5.59 45.91 -64.54
N LEU A 169 6.60 45.47 -63.78
CA LEU A 169 7.95 46.06 -63.84
C LEU A 169 8.70 45.62 -65.10
N LYS A 170 8.43 44.40 -65.61
CA LYS A 170 8.89 43.99 -66.95
C LYS A 170 8.28 44.85 -68.05
N LYS A 171 6.99 45.19 -67.95
CA LYS A 171 6.30 46.12 -68.87
C LYS A 171 6.87 47.54 -68.79
N ILE A 172 7.21 48.03 -67.59
CA ILE A 172 7.79 49.35 -67.39
C ILE A 172 9.23 49.42 -67.95
N PHE A 173 10.06 48.39 -67.73
CA PHE A 173 11.40 48.34 -68.34
C PHE A 173 11.37 48.18 -69.87
N GLN A 174 10.37 47.50 -70.42
CA GLN A 174 10.13 47.48 -71.88
C GLN A 174 9.71 48.85 -72.41
N ASN A 175 9.03 49.67 -71.61
CA ASN A 175 8.61 51.03 -71.96
C ASN A 175 9.70 52.10 -71.77
N PHE A 176 10.83 51.79 -71.12
CA PHE A 176 11.94 52.73 -70.93
C PHE A 176 12.97 52.74 -72.08
N SER A 177 12.83 51.87 -73.09
CA SER A 177 13.66 51.92 -74.30
C SER A 177 13.18 52.97 -75.33
N SER A 178 12.22 53.81 -74.99
CA SER A 178 11.83 54.95 -75.82
C SER A 178 11.31 56.08 -74.94
N SER A 179 11.87 57.26 -75.13
CA SER A 179 11.36 58.54 -74.61
C SER A 179 11.50 59.57 -75.74
N PRO A 180 10.79 60.71 -75.75
CA PRO A 180 10.19 61.37 -74.58
C PRO A 180 8.84 62.11 -74.84
N LEU A 181 8.38 62.86 -73.82
CA LEU A 181 7.63 64.14 -73.88
C LEU A 181 6.08 64.17 -73.70
N PHE A 182 5.71 64.89 -72.62
CA PHE A 182 4.51 65.72 -72.36
C PHE A 182 3.18 65.15 -71.79
N SER A 183 2.91 65.65 -70.58
CA SER A 183 1.65 66.19 -70.02
C SER A 183 0.91 65.38 -68.93
N PRO A 184 0.21 66.08 -67.99
CA PRO A 184 -0.19 65.53 -66.71
C PRO A 184 -1.66 65.09 -66.72
N SER A 185 -2.00 63.98 -66.05
CA SER A 185 -3.38 63.77 -65.61
C SER A 185 -3.49 62.87 -64.40
N LYS A 186 -4.38 63.29 -63.52
CA LYS A 186 -4.68 62.85 -62.18
C LYS A 186 -5.62 61.64 -62.25
N ALA A 187 -5.18 60.50 -61.73
CA ALA A 187 -6.07 59.45 -61.23
C ALA A 187 -5.34 58.63 -60.17
N ALA A 188 -5.71 58.85 -58.91
CA ALA A 188 -5.27 58.03 -57.79
C ALA A 188 -5.85 56.62 -57.97
N SER A 189 -4.99 55.68 -58.33
CA SER A 189 -5.25 54.23 -58.28
C SER A 189 -5.07 53.75 -56.84
N PRO A 190 -5.88 52.80 -56.34
CA PRO A 190 -5.80 52.37 -54.94
C PRO A 190 -4.45 51.69 -54.71
N ARG A 191 -3.61 52.41 -53.96
CA ARG A 191 -2.54 51.94 -53.10
C ARG A 191 -2.59 50.43 -52.87
N THR A 192 -1.81 49.67 -53.65
CA THR A 192 -1.30 48.39 -53.18
C THR A 192 -0.50 48.72 -51.93
N GLN A 193 -1.07 48.40 -50.78
CA GLN A 193 -0.41 48.56 -49.50
C GLN A 193 0.94 47.83 -49.60
N PRO A 194 2.07 48.47 -49.26
CA PRO A 194 3.26 47.68 -48.99
C PRO A 194 2.85 46.69 -47.90
N THR A 195 3.00 45.39 -48.16
CA THR A 195 2.84 44.36 -47.15
C THR A 195 3.82 44.69 -46.04
N ARG A 196 3.32 45.41 -45.04
CA ARG A 196 4.10 45.87 -43.90
C ARG A 196 4.47 44.59 -43.17
N TYR A 197 5.74 44.25 -43.22
CA TYR A 197 6.29 43.16 -42.44
C TYR A 197 5.95 43.41 -40.97
N GLU A 198 5.12 42.55 -40.39
CA GLU A 198 4.88 42.50 -38.96
C GLU A 198 5.76 41.39 -38.39
N PRO A 199 6.70 41.71 -37.49
CA PRO A 199 7.53 40.71 -36.85
C PRO A 199 6.66 39.65 -36.13
N PRO A 200 6.89 38.35 -36.36
CA PRO A 200 6.21 37.30 -35.61
C PRO A 200 6.45 37.46 -34.11
N THR A 201 5.40 37.26 -33.31
CA THR A 201 5.53 37.29 -31.85
C THR A 201 6.30 36.04 -31.42
N VAL A 202 7.57 36.22 -31.06
CA VAL A 202 8.42 35.13 -30.58
C VAL A 202 8.05 34.73 -29.16
N PHE A 203 8.13 33.43 -28.89
CA PHE A 203 7.92 32.88 -27.56
C PHE A 203 9.02 33.35 -26.60
N ARG A 204 8.67 33.49 -25.32
CA ARG A 204 9.61 33.81 -24.23
C ARG A 204 9.75 32.59 -23.34
N THR A 205 11.00 32.22 -23.04
CA THR A 205 11.31 31.05 -22.21
C THR A 205 10.86 31.28 -20.76
N GLU A 206 10.85 32.54 -20.33
CA GLU A 206 10.46 32.99 -19.00
C GLU A 206 8.98 32.68 -18.70
N ASP A 207 8.13 32.59 -19.72
CA ASP A 207 6.70 32.29 -19.59
C ASP A 207 6.45 30.80 -19.22
N TYR A 208 7.43 29.92 -19.49
CA TYR A 208 7.32 28.47 -19.27
C TYR A 208 8.25 27.98 -18.15
N PHE A 209 9.39 28.63 -17.96
CA PHE A 209 10.39 28.29 -16.93
C PHE A 209 10.76 29.54 -16.14
N PRO A 210 9.92 29.96 -15.16
CA PRO A 210 10.29 31.06 -14.28
C PRO A 210 11.55 30.67 -13.49
N SER A 211 12.51 31.60 -13.43
CA SER A 211 13.73 31.46 -12.63
C SER A 211 13.37 31.37 -11.15
N THR A 212 13.30 30.14 -10.62
CA THR A 212 13.36 29.86 -9.18
C THR A 212 14.73 30.14 -8.61
#